data_AF-A0A7K5QQD0-F1
#
_entry.id   AF-A0A7K5QQD0-F1
#
_cell.length_a   1.000
_cell.length_b   1.000
_cell.length_c   1.000
_cell.angle_alpha   90.00
_cell.angle_beta   90.00
_cell.angle_gamma   90.00
#
_symmetry.space_group_name_H-M   'P 1'
#
loop_
_entity.id
_entity.type
_entity.pdbx_description
1 polymer ?
#
loop_
_entity_poly.entity_id
_entity_poly.type
_entity_poly.pdbx_seq_one_letter_code
_entity_poly.pdbx_strand_id
1 'polypeptide(L)'
;PYYVDMNQNLFLQASLHSSDQNLTLFVDTCVASPNSSDFITLVYELTKSGCASDSTYSLFPSPRSDVARFGFNAFSFANRFPSVFLRCELLVCRLHDYSSRCYQGCVSRFKRDADS
;
A
#
# COMPACT_ATOMS: atom_id res chain seq x y z
N PRO A 1 11.07 10.77 -12.84
CA PRO A 1 9.68 10.25 -12.94
C PRO A 1 9.72 8.86 -13.58
N TYR A 2 8.74 8.00 -13.29
CA TYR A 2 8.58 6.71 -13.95
C TYR A 2 7.41 6.82 -14.93
N TYR A 3 7.67 6.57 -16.22
CA TYR A 3 6.64 6.65 -17.27
C TYR A 3 5.95 5.30 -17.41
N VAL A 4 4.62 5.35 -17.57
CA VAL A 4 3.76 4.17 -17.58
C VAL A 4 2.75 4.28 -18.70
N ASP A 5 2.51 3.16 -19.37
CA ASP A 5 1.41 3.04 -20.32
C ASP A 5 0.10 2.75 -19.60
N MET A 6 -1.01 3.06 -20.26
CA MET A 6 -2.33 2.66 -19.79
C MET A 6 -2.39 1.13 -19.70
N ASN A 7 -3.02 0.61 -18.64
CA ASN A 7 -3.07 -0.83 -18.34
C ASN A 7 -1.73 -1.50 -18.01
N GLN A 8 -0.63 -0.75 -17.88
CA GLN A 8 0.64 -1.33 -17.44
C GLN A 8 0.57 -1.72 -15.95
N ASN A 9 1.02 -2.94 -15.64
CA ASN A 9 1.23 -3.36 -14.25
C ASN A 9 2.52 -2.75 -13.70
N LEU A 10 2.42 -2.15 -12.53
CA LEU A 10 3.52 -1.55 -11.80
C LEU A 10 3.89 -2.44 -10.63
N PHE A 11 5.19 -2.66 -10.45
CA PHE A 11 5.75 -3.46 -9.37
C PHE A 11 6.68 -2.60 -8.54
N LEU A 12 6.41 -2.52 -7.25
CA LEU A 12 7.13 -1.67 -6.32
C LEU A 12 7.70 -2.52 -5.19
N GLN A 13 8.84 -2.06 -4.68
CA GLN A 13 9.48 -2.63 -3.52
C GLN A 13 9.82 -1.52 -2.54
N ALA A 14 9.40 -1.67 -1.30
CA ALA A 14 9.92 -0.93 -0.17
C ALA A 14 10.92 -1.82 0.60
N SER A 15 11.98 -1.21 1.13
CA SER A 15 13.01 -1.93 1.88
C SER A 15 13.43 -1.08 3.07
N LEU A 16 13.41 -1.70 4.25
CA LEU A 16 13.88 -1.09 5.48
C LEU A 16 15.37 -1.36 5.64
N HIS A 17 16.17 -0.29 5.66
CA HIS A 17 17.61 -0.40 5.93
C HIS A 17 17.86 -0.25 7.43
N SER A 18 17.99 -1.37 8.14
CA SER A 18 18.27 -1.43 9.57
C SER A 18 19.33 -2.50 9.86
N SER A 19 20.10 -2.32 10.93
CA SER A 19 20.98 -3.36 11.47
C SER A 19 20.22 -4.43 12.25
N ASP A 20 19.00 -4.11 12.73
CA ASP A 20 18.13 -5.05 13.42
C ASP A 20 17.42 -5.97 12.42
N GLN A 21 17.76 -7.25 12.48
CA GLN A 21 17.20 -8.30 11.61
C GLN A 21 15.85 -8.84 12.12
N ASN A 22 15.41 -8.44 13.32
CA ASN A 22 14.14 -8.87 13.92
C ASN A 22 12.99 -7.90 13.60
N LEU A 23 13.02 -7.28 12.43
CA LEU A 23 11.99 -6.35 11.97
C LEU A 23 11.23 -6.92 10.77
N THR A 24 9.96 -6.57 10.68
CA THR A 24 9.11 -6.84 9.52
C THR A 24 8.48 -5.55 9.00
N LEU A 25 8.36 -5.44 7.68
CA LEU A 25 7.81 -4.29 6.98
C LEU A 25 6.45 -4.64 6.39
N PHE A 26 5.46 -3.80 6.63
CA PHE A 26 4.09 -3.98 6.14
C PHE A 26 3.58 -2.73 5.42
N VAL A 27 2.87 -2.91 4.32
CA VAL A 27 2.22 -1.81 3.58
C VAL A 27 0.82 -1.64 4.13
N ASP A 28 0.57 -0.54 4.85
CA ASP A 28 -0.74 -0.31 5.47
C ASP A 28 -1.69 0.46 4.55
N THR A 29 -1.27 1.64 4.09
CA THR A 29 -2.12 2.52 3.29
C THR A 29 -1.32 3.10 2.15
N CYS A 30 -1.80 2.99 0.91
CA CYS A 30 -1.19 3.65 -0.25
C CYS A 30 -2.25 4.41 -1.04
N VAL A 31 -1.93 5.65 -1.37
CA VAL A 31 -2.77 6.54 -2.16
C VAL A 31 -1.97 7.18 -3.28
N ALA A 32 -2.60 7.34 -4.45
CA ALA A 32 -2.07 8.15 -5.54
C ALA A 32 -2.82 9.47 -5.65
N SER A 33 -2.11 10.58 -5.81
CA SER A 33 -2.69 11.92 -5.97
C SER A 33 -2.06 12.65 -7.16
N PRO A 34 -2.83 13.42 -7.96
CA PRO A 34 -2.25 14.32 -8.96
C PRO A 34 -1.51 15.52 -8.30
N ASN A 35 -1.75 15.79 -7.02
CA ASN A 35 -1.11 16.86 -6.26
C ASN A 35 -0.09 16.29 -5.26
N SER A 36 1.19 16.58 -5.46
CA SER A 36 2.27 16.11 -4.57
C SER A 36 2.21 16.64 -3.14
N SER A 37 1.41 17.68 -2.88
CA SER A 37 1.27 18.31 -1.56
C SER A 37 -0.05 17.99 -0.87
N ASP A 38 -1.00 17.36 -1.56
CA ASP A 38 -2.32 17.00 -1.03
C ASP A 38 -2.68 15.57 -1.42
N PHE A 39 -2.74 14.70 -0.41
CA PHE A 39 -3.10 13.29 -0.54
C PHE A 39 -4.35 12.97 0.29
N ILE A 40 -5.28 13.92 0.38
CA ILE A 40 -6.53 13.78 1.11
C ILE A 40 -7.71 14.14 0.20
N THR A 41 -7.66 15.27 -0.50
CA THR A 41 -8.82 15.82 -1.23
C THR A 41 -9.20 15.00 -2.46
N LEU A 42 -8.23 14.68 -3.30
CA LEU A 42 -8.44 13.94 -4.54
C LEU A 42 -7.40 12.84 -4.65
N VAL A 43 -7.79 11.64 -4.23
CA VAL A 43 -6.90 10.48 -4.18
C VAL A 43 -7.52 9.26 -4.83
N TYR A 44 -6.64 8.41 -5.35
CA TYR A 44 -6.93 7.03 -5.69
C TYR A 44 -6.38 6.15 -4.58
N GLU A 45 -7.27 5.49 -3.85
CA GLU A 45 -6.90 4.60 -2.77
C GLU A 45 -6.54 3.22 -3.33
N LEU A 46 -5.27 2.82 -3.20
CA LEU A 46 -4.79 1.49 -3.63
C LEU A 46 -5.00 0.47 -2.52
N THR A 47 -4.64 0.85 -1.30
CA THR A 47 -4.86 0.06 -0.08
C THR A 47 -5.11 0.98 1.10
N LYS A 48 -5.87 0.49 2.08
CA LYS A 48 -6.15 1.16 3.34
C LYS A 48 -6.21 0.16 4.47
N SER A 49 -5.50 0.45 5.56
CA SER A 49 -5.46 -0.41 6.75
C SER A 49 -5.12 -1.87 6.41
N GLY A 50 -4.23 -2.07 5.45
CA GLY A 50 -3.78 -3.36 4.94
C GLY A 50 -4.74 -4.04 3.95
N CYS A 51 -5.90 -3.46 3.68
CA CYS A 51 -6.91 -4.02 2.78
C CYS A 51 -6.76 -3.43 1.38
N ALA A 52 -6.86 -4.25 0.34
CA ALA A 52 -6.86 -3.76 -1.04
C ALA A 52 -8.15 -2.96 -1.31
N SER A 53 -7.99 -1.71 -1.73
CA SER A 53 -9.10 -0.85 -2.18
C SER A 53 -9.20 -0.85 -3.71
N ASP A 54 -8.05 -0.98 -4.39
CA ASP A 54 -7.98 -1.22 -5.84
C ASP A 54 -7.93 -2.74 -6.11
N SER A 55 -8.76 -3.21 -7.05
CA SER A 55 -8.90 -4.64 -7.36
C SER A 55 -7.67 -5.25 -8.05
N THR A 56 -6.79 -4.41 -8.60
CA THR A 56 -5.53 -4.83 -9.21
C THR A 56 -4.36 -4.79 -8.23
N TYR A 57 -4.57 -4.24 -7.03
CA TYR A 57 -3.56 -4.22 -5.98
C TYR A 57 -3.29 -5.65 -5.48
N SER A 58 -2.01 -6.00 -5.41
CA SER A 58 -1.57 -7.29 -4.91
C SER A 58 -0.25 -7.18 -4.16
N LEU A 59 -0.12 -8.00 -3.11
CA LEU A 59 1.14 -8.22 -2.42
C LEU A 59 1.91 -9.35 -3.12
N PHE A 60 3.23 -9.21 -3.21
CA PHE A 60 4.11 -10.22 -3.79
C PHE A 60 5.05 -10.82 -2.73
N PRO A 61 5.49 -12.08 -2.90
CA PRO A 61 6.45 -12.69 -2.00
C PRO A 61 7.74 -11.86 -1.87
N SER A 62 8.10 -11.55 -0.62
CA SER A 62 9.33 -10.84 -0.28
C SER A 62 10.45 -11.82 0.08
N PRO A 63 11.71 -11.53 -0.31
CA PRO A 63 12.85 -12.40 -0.01
C PRO A 63 13.28 -12.33 1.47
N ARG A 64 12.90 -11.26 2.18
CA ARG A 64 13.22 -10.97 3.58
C ARG A 64 12.04 -10.23 4.23
N SER A 65 11.94 -10.29 5.56
CA SER A 65 10.84 -9.67 6.31
C SER A 65 10.89 -8.13 6.29
N ASP A 66 12.07 -7.54 6.14
CA ASP A 66 12.29 -6.10 6.05
C ASP A 66 12.04 -5.53 4.64
N VAL A 67 11.51 -6.36 3.73
CA VAL A 67 11.16 -5.99 2.36
C VAL A 67 9.65 -6.19 2.17
N ALA A 68 8.99 -5.20 1.58
CA ALA A 68 7.61 -5.31 1.14
C ALA A 68 7.53 -5.12 -0.37
N ARG A 69 6.90 -6.09 -1.07
CA ARG A 69 6.67 -6.01 -2.52
C ARG A 69 5.18 -5.98 -2.78
N PHE A 70 4.77 -5.05 -3.63
CA PHE A 70 3.39 -4.90 -4.03
C PHE A 70 3.31 -4.36 -5.45
N GLY A 71 2.15 -4.48 -6.06
CA GLY A 71 1.93 -3.96 -7.40
C GLY A 71 0.47 -3.69 -7.65
N PHE A 72 0.22 -2.88 -8.68
CA PHE A 72 -1.11 -2.45 -9.09
C PHE A 72 -1.07 -2.03 -10.56
N ASN A 73 -2.24 -1.93 -11.18
CA ASN A 73 -2.35 -1.51 -12.56
C ASN A 73 -2.46 0.03 -12.66
N ALA A 74 -1.81 0.62 -13.66
CA ALA A 74 -1.82 2.08 -13.86
C ALA A 74 -3.16 2.66 -14.35
N PHE A 75 -4.14 1.81 -14.72
CA PHE A 75 -5.41 2.23 -15.33
C PHE A 75 -6.19 3.27 -14.51
N SER A 76 -6.25 3.11 -13.18
CA SER A 76 -7.08 3.93 -12.30
C SER A 76 -6.80 5.44 -12.39
N PHE A 77 -5.56 5.83 -12.71
CA PHE A 77 -5.16 7.25 -12.83
C PHE A 77 -4.67 7.65 -14.23
N ALA A 78 -4.09 6.74 -15.02
CA ALA A 78 -3.50 7.08 -16.32
C ALA A 78 -4.51 7.66 -17.31
N ASN A 79 -5.80 7.34 -17.16
CA ASN A 79 -6.86 7.87 -18.02
C ASN A 79 -7.38 9.26 -17.60
N ARG A 80 -7.01 9.76 -16.42
CA ARG A 80 -7.56 11.01 -15.85
C ARG A 80 -6.52 12.09 -15.63
N PHE A 81 -5.29 11.72 -15.25
CA PHE A 81 -4.22 12.66 -14.98
C PHE A 81 -2.92 12.23 -15.68
N PRO A 82 -2.19 13.18 -16.30
CA PRO A 82 -0.94 12.87 -17.01
C PRO A 82 0.20 12.45 -16.06
N SER A 83 0.07 12.73 -14.77
CA SER A 83 1.01 12.34 -13.73
C SER A 83 0.33 12.24 -12.38
N VAL A 84 0.76 11.30 -11.56
CA VAL A 84 0.37 11.18 -10.15
C VAL A 84 1.60 10.91 -9.28
N PHE A 85 1.46 11.22 -8.00
CA PHE A 85 2.42 10.95 -6.95
C PHE A 85 1.85 9.84 -6.07
N LEU A 86 2.69 8.87 -5.71
CA LEU A 86 2.32 7.79 -4.82
C LEU A 86 2.83 8.09 -3.41
N ARG A 87 1.96 7.98 -2.41
CA ARG A 87 2.33 8.02 -0.98
C ARG A 87 1.86 6.75 -0.31
N CYS A 88 2.78 6.07 0.34
CA CYS A 88 2.50 4.86 1.13
C CYS A 88 2.91 5.07 2.59
N GLU A 89 2.03 4.65 3.48
CA GLU A 89 2.29 4.49 4.91
C GLU A 89 2.74 3.05 5.16
N LEU A 90 3.96 2.92 5.66
CA LEU A 90 4.59 1.63 5.94
C LEU A 90 4.70 1.46 7.46
N LEU A 91 4.41 0.26 7.94
CA LEU A 91 4.56 -0.11 9.33
C LEU A 91 5.80 -0.98 9.51
N VAL A 92 6.56 -0.68 10.56
CA VAL A 92 7.69 -1.49 11.01
C VAL A 92 7.30 -2.12 12.34
N CYS A 93 7.30 -3.45 12.40
CA CYS A 93 7.00 -4.20 13.61
C CYS A 93 8.15 -5.15 13.95
N ARG A 94 8.14 -5.67 15.18
CA ARG A 94 9.00 -6.80 15.54
C ARG A 94 8.55 -8.05 14.80
N LEU A 95 9.51 -8.80 14.29
CA LEU A 95 9.29 -10.09 13.67
C LEU A 95 8.69 -11.05 14.71
N HIS A 96 7.67 -11.81 14.30
CA HIS A 96 6.90 -12.74 15.13
C HIS A 96 6.10 -12.12 16.28
N ASP A 97 5.94 -10.79 16.34
CA ASP A 97 4.95 -10.17 17.21
C ASP A 97 3.55 -10.26 16.56
N TYR A 98 2.87 -11.39 16.76
CA TYR A 98 1.56 -11.66 16.17
C TYR A 98 0.45 -10.70 16.63
N SER A 99 0.67 -9.97 17.73
CA SER A 99 -0.27 -8.94 18.21
C SER A 99 -0.11 -7.61 17.46
N SER A 100 1.05 -7.39 16.83
CA SER A 100 1.38 -6.15 16.12
C SER A 100 0.53 -5.94 14.87
N ARG A 101 0.38 -4.67 14.46
CA ARG A 101 -0.36 -4.30 13.25
C ARG A 101 0.13 -4.99 11.97
N CYS A 102 1.41 -5.29 11.85
CA CYS A 102 1.94 -5.97 10.67
C CYS A 102 1.37 -7.40 10.51
N TYR A 103 1.05 -8.08 11.62
CA TYR A 103 0.55 -9.46 11.60
C TYR A 103 -0.97 -9.57 11.62
N GLN A 104 -1.71 -8.55 12.05
CA GLN A 104 -3.17 -8.58 11.92
C GLN A 104 -3.63 -8.33 10.47
N GLY A 105 -2.72 -7.94 9.56
CA GLY A 105 -2.98 -7.85 8.12
C GLY A 105 -4.07 -6.81 7.79
N CYS A 106 -4.97 -7.16 6.88
CA CYS A 106 -6.13 -6.34 6.52
C CYS A 106 -7.12 -6.24 7.70
N VAL A 107 -7.34 -5.02 8.18
CA VAL A 107 -8.34 -4.71 9.21
C VAL A 107 -9.39 -3.79 8.62
N SER A 108 -10.48 -4.38 8.11
CA SER A 108 -11.65 -3.60 7.70
C SER A 108 -12.52 -3.30 8.92
N ARG A 109 -13.03 -2.07 9.04
CA ARG A 109 -14.18 -1.82 9.92
C ARG A 109 -15.38 -2.48 9.26
N PHE A 110 -15.84 -3.60 9.79
CA PHE A 110 -17.20 -4.02 9.52
C PHE A 110 -18.15 -2.92 9.99
N LYS A 111 -19.09 -2.54 9.12
CA LYS A 111 -20.23 -1.70 9.50
C LYS A 111 -20.89 -2.43 10.69
N ARG A 112 -20.98 -1.80 11.85
CA ARG A 112 -21.80 -2.38 12.92
C ARG A 112 -23.23 -2.36 12.38
N ASP A 113 -23.89 -3.49 12.30
CA ASP A 113 -25.34 -3.51 12.13
C ASP A 113 -25.91 -2.79 13.35
N ALA A 114 -26.44 -1.59 13.12
CA ALA A 114 -27.27 -0.92 14.10
C ALA A 114 -28.65 -1.58 13.97
N ASP A 115 -28.81 -2.74 14.61
CA ASP A 115 -30.10 -3.41 14.72
C ASP A 115 -30.60 -3.29 16.16
N SER A 116 -31.49 -2.32 16.38
CA SER A 116 -32.60 -2.22 17.34
C SER A 116 -33.03 -0.77 17.51
#